data_AF-L7JML0-F1
#
_entry.id   AF-L7JML0-F1
#
_cell.length_a   1.000
_cell.length_b   1.000
_cell.length_c   1.000
_cell.angle_alpha   90.00
_cell.angle_beta   90.00
_cell.angle_gamma   90.00
#
_symmetry.space_group_name_H-M   'P 1'
#
loop_
_entity.id
_entity.type
_entity.pdbx_description
1 polymer ?
#
loop_
_entity_poly.entity_id
_entity_poly.type
_entity_poly.pdbx_seq_one_letter_code
_entity_poly.pdbx_strand_id
1 'polypeptide(L)'
;MPTPSSYALVSLPLRAFDTDDALSALRGTITSDNGSVQPFTIPEFKIGTLDALVQQADDLTKLEAACQGVVSRVADSLKNLLDGDEEKVAQHKTVNDKPTDHYITHFSWNKVRYRADRPLGELIDTMQKELVNIDNDVKGKFTQYNSTKSTMAALQRKQTGNLATKSLTPIVKPSLLVQDSEYLETNLIAVPSIAKKDFLKTYETLAPMVVPRSSVQVAQDDEFTLFAVTTFKKTAAEFLQKCREQKWTPRQYKYVQGGQEEEKRELERIAKEERKVFHEALRLGRTGWSESVMRYWEY
;
A
#
# COMPACT_ATOMS: atom_id res chain seq x y z
N MET A 1 25.80 10.65 2.64
CA MET A 1 25.50 10.08 1.30
C MET A 1 26.35 8.83 1.18
N PRO A 2 25.79 7.61 1.23
CA PRO A 2 26.58 6.44 0.90
C PRO A 2 27.03 6.59 -0.56
N THR A 3 28.33 6.47 -0.81
CA THR A 3 28.92 6.49 -2.14
C THR A 3 28.28 5.39 -2.98
N PRO A 4 27.87 5.65 -4.24
CA PRO A 4 27.34 4.60 -5.10
C PRO A 4 28.42 3.55 -5.32
N SER A 5 28.21 2.34 -4.81
CA SER A 5 29.06 1.19 -5.10
C SER A 5 28.92 0.87 -6.59
N SER A 6 29.98 1.11 -7.37
CA SER A 6 30.03 0.79 -8.79
C SER A 6 30.70 -0.57 -8.97
N TYR A 7 30.06 -1.45 -9.74
CA TYR A 7 30.57 -2.77 -10.05
C TYR A 7 30.75 -2.89 -11.56
N ALA A 8 31.85 -3.50 -11.99
CA ALA A 8 32.12 -3.79 -13.39
C ALA A 8 32.38 -5.30 -13.53
N LEU A 9 31.64 -5.95 -14.42
CA LEU A 9 31.88 -7.34 -14.81
C LEU A 9 32.67 -7.35 -16.12
N VAL A 10 33.81 -8.04 -16.13
CA VAL A 10 34.72 -8.11 -17.29
C VAL A 10 35.05 -9.57 -17.57
N SER A 11 34.92 -9.98 -18.83
CA SER A 11 35.35 -11.29 -19.33
C SER A 11 36.52 -11.10 -20.28
N LEU A 12 37.61 -11.83 -20.05
CA LEU A 12 38.85 -11.75 -20.83
C LEU A 12 39.25 -13.16 -21.31
N PRO A 13 39.75 -13.31 -22.56
CA PRO A 13 40.28 -14.57 -23.02
C PRO A 13 41.50 -14.99 -22.18
N LEU A 14 41.53 -16.23 -21.69
CA LEU A 14 42.65 -16.75 -20.90
C LEU A 14 43.99 -16.69 -21.64
N ARG A 15 43.96 -16.71 -22.98
CA ARG A 15 45.14 -16.57 -23.85
C ARG A 15 45.81 -15.20 -23.79
N ALA A 16 45.17 -14.20 -23.20
CA ALA A 16 45.74 -12.87 -23.02
C ALA A 16 46.70 -12.79 -21.81
N PHE A 17 46.81 -13.86 -21.03
CA PHE A 17 47.65 -13.91 -19.83
C PHE A 17 48.79 -14.92 -20.02
N ASP A 18 50.00 -14.49 -19.68
CA ASP A 18 51.22 -15.33 -19.74
C ASP A 18 51.36 -16.27 -18.53
N THR A 19 50.50 -16.13 -17.52
CA THR A 19 50.53 -16.93 -16.28
C THR A 19 49.24 -17.74 -16.14
N ASP A 20 49.36 -18.97 -15.62
CA ASP A 20 48.21 -19.86 -15.36
C ASP A 20 47.20 -19.27 -14.35
N ASP A 21 47.60 -18.25 -13.58
CA ASP A 21 46.75 -17.55 -12.62
C ASP A 21 46.50 -16.09 -13.02
N ALA A 22 45.67 -15.92 -14.06
CA ALA A 22 45.23 -14.61 -14.58
C ALA A 22 44.60 -13.71 -13.49
N LEU A 23 43.94 -14.28 -12.48
CA LEU A 23 43.30 -13.54 -11.41
C LEU A 23 44.31 -12.90 -10.45
N SER A 24 45.39 -13.62 -10.13
CA SER A 24 46.48 -13.08 -9.32
C SER A 24 47.25 -11.97 -10.03
N ALA A 25 47.45 -12.09 -11.36
CA ALA A 25 48.05 -11.02 -12.16
C ALA A 25 47.20 -9.73 -12.17
N LEU A 26 45.87 -9.86 -12.32
CA LEU A 26 44.94 -8.72 -12.27
C LEU A 26 44.89 -8.08 -10.88
N ARG A 27 44.88 -8.88 -9.81
CA ARG A 27 44.93 -8.40 -8.42
C ARG A 27 46.24 -7.68 -8.10
N GLY A 28 47.35 -8.10 -8.69
CA GLY A 28 48.64 -7.41 -8.51
C GLY A 28 48.73 -6.08 -9.27
N THR A 29 47.94 -5.92 -10.34
CA THR A 29 47.95 -4.71 -11.18
C THR A 29 46.94 -3.67 -10.71
N ILE A 30 45.78 -4.11 -10.22
CA ILE A 30 44.73 -3.23 -9.68
C ILE A 30 45.04 -2.97 -8.20
N THR A 31 45.52 -1.76 -7.90
CA THR A 31 45.76 -1.31 -6.52
C THR A 31 44.47 -1.30 -5.71
N SER A 32 44.57 -1.62 -4.42
CA SER A 32 43.43 -1.65 -3.48
C SER A 32 42.68 -0.32 -3.37
N ASP A 33 43.31 0.78 -3.78
CA ASP A 33 42.71 2.11 -3.86
C ASP A 33 41.73 2.28 -5.05
N ASN A 34 41.83 1.43 -6.07
CA ASN A 34 41.03 1.49 -7.29
C ASN A 34 39.86 0.47 -7.29
N GLY A 35 39.88 -0.52 -6.39
CA GLY A 35 38.79 -1.49 -6.22
C GLY A 35 39.26 -2.89 -5.80
N SER A 36 38.32 -3.80 -5.59
CA SER A 36 38.58 -5.20 -5.25
C SER A 36 38.22 -6.14 -6.40
N VAL A 37 39.14 -7.02 -6.79
CA VAL A 37 38.92 -8.02 -7.85
C VAL A 37 38.49 -9.34 -7.25
N GLN A 38 37.30 -9.82 -7.64
CA GLN A 38 36.75 -11.10 -7.21
C GLN A 38 36.49 -12.02 -8.42
N PRO A 39 36.71 -13.34 -8.28
CA PRO A 39 36.35 -14.30 -9.31
C PRO A 39 34.83 -14.37 -9.47
N PHE A 40 34.36 -14.42 -10.70
CA PHE A 40 32.96 -14.63 -11.04
C PHE A 40 32.82 -15.97 -11.78
N THR A 41 32.38 -17.02 -11.09
CA THR A 41 32.34 -18.38 -11.64
C THR A 41 31.05 -18.64 -12.41
N ILE A 42 31.17 -18.82 -13.72
CA ILE A 42 30.06 -19.15 -14.61
C ILE A 42 30.16 -20.64 -15.01
N PRO A 43 29.06 -21.42 -14.96
CA PRO A 43 29.06 -22.79 -15.47
C PRO A 43 29.28 -22.86 -16.99
N GLU A 44 29.77 -23.99 -17.47
CA GLU A 44 29.74 -24.29 -18.90
C GLU A 44 28.30 -24.60 -19.33
N PHE A 45 27.74 -23.73 -20.17
CA PHE A 45 26.40 -23.93 -20.73
C PHE A 45 26.47 -24.78 -22.00
N LYS A 46 25.42 -25.58 -22.21
CA LYS A 46 25.24 -26.30 -23.46
C LYS A 46 24.82 -25.34 -24.57
N ILE A 47 25.79 -24.92 -25.37
CA ILE A 47 25.58 -24.03 -26.51
C ILE A 47 25.10 -24.84 -27.72
N GLY A 48 24.07 -24.33 -28.42
CA GLY A 48 23.51 -24.93 -29.62
C GLY A 48 24.25 -24.46 -30.89
N THR A 49 23.51 -23.92 -31.85
CA THR A 49 24.07 -23.33 -33.08
C THR A 49 24.50 -21.88 -32.86
N LEU A 50 25.39 -21.37 -33.71
CA LEU A 50 25.80 -19.96 -33.69
C LEU A 50 24.61 -19.02 -33.91
N ASP A 51 23.69 -19.38 -34.81
CA ASP A 51 22.47 -18.61 -35.09
C ASP A 51 21.57 -18.49 -33.85
N ALA A 52 21.39 -19.59 -33.11
CA ALA A 52 20.67 -19.58 -31.84
C ALA A 52 21.37 -18.70 -30.79
N LEU A 53 22.70 -18.62 -30.80
CA LEU A 53 23.46 -17.80 -29.86
C LEU A 53 23.29 -16.30 -30.11
N VAL A 54 23.20 -15.89 -31.38
CA VAL A 54 22.89 -14.48 -31.73
C VAL A 54 21.50 -14.10 -31.23
N GLN A 55 20.49 -14.93 -31.50
CA GLN A 55 19.13 -14.71 -30.99
C GLN A 55 19.08 -14.68 -29.46
N GLN A 56 19.80 -15.60 -28.81
CA GLN A 56 19.90 -15.66 -27.34
C GLN A 56 20.55 -14.41 -26.76
N ALA A 57 21.56 -13.82 -27.41
CA ALA A 57 22.18 -12.58 -26.96
C ALA A 57 21.20 -11.38 -26.99
N ASP A 58 20.35 -11.30 -28.01
CA ASP A 58 19.31 -10.27 -28.09
C ASP A 58 18.23 -10.47 -27.01
N ASP A 59 17.80 -11.71 -26.78
CA ASP A 59 16.79 -12.04 -25.78
C ASP A 59 17.31 -11.86 -24.35
N LEU A 60 18.60 -12.11 -24.15
CA LEU A 60 19.34 -11.79 -22.94
C LEU A 60 19.34 -10.28 -22.70
N THR A 61 19.69 -9.46 -23.70
CA THR A 61 19.68 -7.98 -23.56
C THR A 61 18.29 -7.45 -23.16
N LYS A 62 17.22 -8.02 -23.74
CA LYS A 62 15.84 -7.67 -23.35
C LYS A 62 15.51 -8.11 -21.93
N LEU A 63 15.95 -9.30 -21.52
CA LEU A 63 15.77 -9.81 -20.17
C LEU A 63 16.48 -8.92 -19.13
N GLU A 64 17.70 -8.46 -19.43
CA GLU A 64 18.44 -7.53 -18.56
C GLU A 64 17.62 -6.24 -18.32
N ALA A 65 17.17 -5.60 -19.40
CA ALA A 65 16.35 -4.39 -19.30
C ALA A 65 15.04 -4.63 -18.53
N ALA A 66 14.41 -5.79 -18.72
CA ALA A 66 13.22 -6.18 -17.97
C ALA A 66 13.52 -6.38 -16.47
N CYS A 67 14.60 -7.08 -16.12
CA CYS A 67 15.06 -7.28 -14.75
C CYS A 67 15.31 -5.94 -14.06
N GLN A 68 16.08 -5.05 -14.69
CA GLN A 68 16.36 -3.72 -14.16
C GLN A 68 15.06 -2.92 -13.92
N GLY A 69 14.11 -3.01 -14.85
CA GLY A 69 12.80 -2.38 -14.71
C GLY A 69 11.99 -2.92 -13.53
N VAL A 70 11.94 -4.25 -13.35
CA VAL A 70 11.24 -4.89 -12.22
C VAL A 70 11.91 -4.51 -10.89
N VAL A 71 13.24 -4.59 -10.82
CA VAL A 71 14.03 -4.19 -9.65
C VAL A 71 13.66 -2.74 -9.27
N SER A 72 13.75 -1.80 -10.21
CA SER A 72 13.39 -0.39 -9.96
C SER A 72 11.95 -0.24 -9.46
N ARG A 73 10.98 -0.88 -10.11
CA ARG A 73 9.56 -0.81 -9.71
C ARG A 73 9.31 -1.38 -8.31
N VAL A 74 9.97 -2.48 -7.95
CA VAL A 74 9.88 -3.09 -6.62
C VAL A 74 10.49 -2.15 -5.58
N ALA A 75 11.64 -1.52 -5.87
CA ALA A 75 12.24 -0.52 -4.99
C ALA A 75 11.33 0.69 -4.78
N ASP A 76 10.72 1.22 -5.85
CA ASP A 76 9.80 2.35 -5.75
C ASP A 76 8.55 1.98 -4.95
N SER A 77 8.02 0.77 -5.15
CA SER A 77 6.87 0.25 -4.40
C SER A 77 7.20 0.10 -2.91
N LEU A 78 8.38 -0.42 -2.58
CA LEU A 78 8.89 -0.49 -1.19
C LEU A 78 9.09 0.91 -0.58
N LYS A 79 9.62 1.87 -1.35
CA LYS A 79 9.79 3.26 -0.91
C LYS A 79 8.44 3.90 -0.59
N ASN A 80 7.43 3.67 -1.43
CA ASN A 80 6.06 4.16 -1.21
C ASN A 80 5.37 3.50 0.00
N LEU A 81 5.68 2.23 0.30
CA LEU A 81 5.13 1.51 1.46
C LEU A 81 5.73 2.00 2.78
N LEU A 82 7.01 2.38 2.76
CA LEU A 82 7.77 2.86 3.91
C LEU A 82 7.76 4.39 4.04
N ASP A 83 6.79 5.05 3.41
CA ASP A 83 6.61 6.51 3.41
C ASP A 83 7.90 7.30 3.08
N GLY A 84 8.78 6.73 2.25
CA GLY A 84 10.01 7.39 1.80
C GLY A 84 11.20 7.29 2.75
N ASP A 85 11.12 6.51 3.84
CA ASP A 85 12.23 6.32 4.79
C ASP A 85 13.36 5.50 4.16
N GLU A 86 14.42 6.19 3.72
CA GLU A 86 15.54 5.58 3.00
C GLU A 86 16.35 4.59 3.85
N GLU A 87 16.39 4.77 5.18
CA GLU A 87 17.08 3.84 6.08
C GLU A 87 16.32 2.52 6.20
N LYS A 88 15.00 2.59 6.37
CA LYS A 88 14.16 1.37 6.39
C LYS A 88 14.16 0.68 5.03
N VAL A 89 14.10 1.45 3.94
CA VAL A 89 14.20 0.90 2.58
C VAL A 89 15.54 0.18 2.39
N ALA A 90 16.65 0.75 2.86
CA ALA A 90 17.97 0.12 2.79
C ALA A 90 18.04 -1.19 3.60
N GLN A 91 17.42 -1.26 4.77
CA GLN A 91 17.33 -2.49 5.58
C GLN A 91 16.53 -3.60 4.86
N HIS A 92 15.54 -3.23 4.06
CA HIS A 92 14.72 -4.17 3.30
C HIS A 92 15.30 -4.51 1.91
N LYS A 93 16.26 -3.74 1.39
CA LYS A 93 17.05 -4.05 0.18
C LYS A 93 18.18 -5.03 0.49
N THR A 94 17.83 -6.20 1.02
CA THR A 94 18.77 -7.29 1.31
C THR A 94 18.52 -8.47 0.39
N VAL A 95 19.60 -9.17 0.01
CA VAL A 95 19.57 -10.38 -0.83
C VAL A 95 19.94 -11.57 0.07
N ASN A 96 19.05 -12.56 0.24
CA ASN A 96 19.26 -13.68 1.19
C ASN A 96 19.66 -13.23 2.61
N ASP A 97 18.96 -12.23 3.18
CA ASP A 97 19.27 -11.65 4.50
C ASP A 97 20.67 -11.03 4.63
N LYS A 98 21.40 -10.85 3.52
CA LYS A 98 22.71 -10.20 3.47
C LYS A 98 22.66 -8.89 2.67
N PRO A 99 23.59 -7.96 2.91
CA PRO A 99 23.77 -6.80 2.04
C PRO A 99 24.02 -7.24 0.59
N THR A 100 23.49 -6.49 -0.37
CA THR A 100 23.68 -6.74 -1.81
C THR A 100 25.15 -6.93 -2.17
N ASP A 101 26.04 -6.14 -1.58
CA ASP A 101 27.49 -6.18 -1.76
C ASP A 101 28.10 -7.54 -1.40
N HIS A 102 27.57 -8.23 -0.37
CA HIS A 102 28.01 -9.57 -0.02
C HIS A 102 27.60 -10.59 -1.08
N TYR A 103 26.42 -10.45 -1.68
CA TYR A 103 25.96 -11.37 -2.72
C TYR A 103 26.83 -11.26 -3.99
N ILE A 104 27.15 -10.03 -4.41
CA ILE A 104 27.98 -9.76 -5.60
C ILE A 104 29.40 -10.33 -5.43
N THR A 105 29.98 -10.17 -4.23
CA THR A 105 31.36 -10.63 -3.95
C THR A 105 31.49 -12.14 -3.76
N HIS A 106 30.40 -12.85 -3.48
CA HIS A 106 30.37 -14.30 -3.25
C HIS A 106 29.37 -15.00 -4.20
N PHE A 107 29.23 -14.47 -5.41
CA PHE A 107 28.31 -15.02 -6.39
C PHE A 107 28.64 -16.49 -6.66
N SER A 108 27.61 -17.32 -6.61
CA SER A 108 27.68 -18.73 -6.99
C SER A 108 26.42 -19.07 -7.76
N TRP A 109 26.61 -19.61 -8.97
CA TRP A 109 25.51 -20.04 -9.82
C TRP A 109 24.58 -21.04 -9.11
N ASN A 110 23.28 -20.80 -9.13
CA ASN A 110 22.30 -21.72 -8.57
C ASN A 110 22.07 -22.93 -9.49
N LYS A 111 22.94 -23.94 -9.35
CA LYS A 111 22.91 -25.18 -10.14
C LYS A 111 21.63 -26.02 -9.96
N VAL A 112 20.85 -25.77 -8.91
CA VAL A 112 19.58 -26.48 -8.64
C VAL A 112 18.42 -25.85 -9.40
N ARG A 113 18.34 -24.52 -9.42
CA ARG A 113 17.26 -23.77 -10.09
C ARG A 113 17.53 -23.58 -11.58
N TYR A 114 18.77 -23.25 -11.95
CA TYR A 114 19.20 -23.03 -13.32
C TYR A 114 20.24 -24.08 -13.71
N ARG A 115 19.76 -25.28 -14.07
CA ARG A 115 20.67 -26.38 -14.38
C ARG A 115 21.38 -26.15 -15.72
N ALA A 116 22.71 -26.16 -15.71
CA ALA A 116 23.54 -25.93 -16.90
C ALA A 116 23.45 -27.04 -17.97
N ASP A 117 22.85 -28.19 -17.65
CA ASP A 117 22.60 -29.27 -18.62
C ASP A 117 21.43 -28.98 -19.56
N ARG A 118 20.59 -27.99 -19.24
CA ARG A 118 19.48 -27.56 -20.10
C ARG A 118 19.94 -26.61 -21.21
N PRO A 119 19.22 -26.56 -22.35
CA PRO A 119 19.48 -25.58 -23.39
C PRO A 119 19.35 -24.15 -22.86
N LEU A 120 20.25 -23.25 -23.28
CA LEU A 120 20.26 -21.86 -22.83
C LEU A 120 18.92 -21.14 -23.09
N GLY A 121 18.27 -21.42 -24.22
CA GLY A 121 16.94 -20.86 -24.53
C GLY A 121 15.85 -21.23 -23.52
N GLU A 122 15.86 -22.45 -22.97
CA GLU A 122 14.88 -22.84 -21.94
C GLU A 122 15.15 -22.15 -20.60
N LEU A 123 16.43 -21.92 -20.28
CA LEU A 123 16.82 -21.17 -19.08
C LEU A 123 16.34 -19.72 -19.17
N ILE A 124 16.54 -19.06 -20.32
CA ILE A 124 16.07 -17.70 -20.57
C ILE A 124 14.54 -17.59 -20.46
N ASP A 125 13.79 -18.51 -21.10
CA ASP A 125 12.32 -18.51 -21.02
C ASP A 125 11.82 -18.77 -19.58
N THR A 126 12.49 -19.66 -18.84
CA THR A 126 12.18 -19.89 -17.42
C THR A 126 12.43 -18.64 -16.59
N MET A 127 13.57 -17.96 -16.79
CA MET A 127 13.89 -16.70 -16.11
C MET A 127 12.87 -15.60 -16.43
N GLN A 128 12.48 -15.45 -17.70
CA GLN A 128 11.47 -14.49 -18.14
C GLN A 128 10.11 -14.75 -17.46
N LYS A 129 9.63 -16.00 -17.45
CA LYS A 129 8.36 -16.37 -16.82
C LYS A 129 8.38 -16.12 -15.30
N GLU A 130 9.46 -16.50 -14.63
CA GLU A 130 9.62 -16.24 -13.20
C GLU A 130 9.66 -14.74 -12.89
N LEU A 131 10.36 -13.95 -13.69
CA LEU A 131 10.43 -12.50 -13.53
C LEU A 131 9.04 -11.84 -13.65
N VAL A 132 8.24 -12.25 -14.65
CA VAL A 132 6.87 -11.77 -14.84
C VAL A 132 5.97 -12.17 -13.66
N ASN A 133 6.12 -13.38 -13.15
CA ASN A 133 5.35 -13.83 -11.99
C ASN A 133 5.68 -13.00 -10.74
N ILE A 134 6.96 -12.72 -10.47
CA ILE A 134 7.38 -11.87 -9.35
C ILE A 134 6.82 -10.46 -9.48
N ASP A 135 6.93 -9.84 -10.67
CA ASP A 135 6.39 -8.49 -10.92
C ASP A 135 4.87 -8.44 -10.68
N ASN A 136 4.14 -9.46 -11.15
CA ASN A 136 2.70 -9.56 -10.94
C ASN A 136 2.32 -9.78 -9.47
N ASP A 137 3.03 -10.65 -8.75
CA ASP A 137 2.77 -10.95 -7.34
C ASP A 137 3.00 -9.71 -6.46
N VAL A 138 4.13 -9.03 -6.69
CA VAL A 138 4.45 -7.74 -6.07
C VAL A 138 3.33 -6.75 -6.38
N LYS A 139 3.07 -6.47 -7.66
CA LYS A 139 2.08 -5.47 -8.08
C LYS A 139 0.67 -5.76 -7.54
N GLY A 140 0.25 -7.03 -7.54
CA GLY A 140 -1.03 -7.46 -7.00
C GLY A 140 -1.17 -7.14 -5.51
N LYS A 141 -0.14 -7.43 -4.72
CA LYS A 141 -0.14 -7.17 -3.27
C LYS A 141 -0.06 -5.70 -2.92
N PHE A 142 0.73 -4.91 -3.65
CA PHE A 142 0.75 -3.46 -3.48
C PHE A 142 -0.59 -2.81 -3.85
N THR A 143 -1.26 -3.31 -4.90
CA THR A 143 -2.61 -2.85 -5.27
C THR A 143 -3.64 -3.18 -4.19
N GLN A 144 -3.56 -4.40 -3.62
CA GLN A 144 -4.39 -4.81 -2.50
C GLN A 144 -4.18 -3.91 -1.27
N TYR A 145 -2.93 -3.66 -0.89
CA TYR A 145 -2.59 -2.76 0.21
C TYR A 145 -3.16 -1.35 0.01
N ASN A 146 -2.97 -0.76 -1.18
CA ASN A 146 -3.47 0.58 -1.49
C ASN A 146 -5.02 0.65 -1.43
N SER A 147 -5.70 -0.41 -1.87
CA SER A 147 -7.15 -0.50 -1.75
C SER A 147 -7.60 -0.55 -0.28
N THR A 148 -7.00 -1.41 0.53
CA THR A 148 -7.31 -1.50 1.98
C THR A 148 -6.99 -0.20 2.72
N LYS A 149 -5.86 0.46 2.40
CA LYS A 149 -5.49 1.76 2.96
C LYS A 149 -6.51 2.85 2.59
N SER A 150 -7.00 2.87 1.35
CA SER A 150 -8.06 3.79 0.92
C SER A 150 -9.38 3.56 1.66
N THR A 151 -9.79 2.30 1.82
CA THR A 151 -10.99 1.94 2.59
C THR A 151 -10.85 2.33 4.06
N MET A 152 -9.68 2.11 4.67
CA MET A 152 -9.41 2.53 6.06
C MET A 152 -9.48 4.05 6.21
N ALA A 153 -8.87 4.81 5.30
CA ALA A 153 -8.94 6.27 5.30
C ALA A 153 -10.38 6.79 5.14
N ALA A 154 -11.19 6.15 4.30
CA ALA A 154 -12.60 6.48 4.14
C ALA A 154 -13.40 6.21 5.43
N LEU A 155 -13.15 5.09 6.12
CA LEU A 155 -13.77 4.77 7.42
C LEU A 155 -13.33 5.73 8.52
N GLN A 156 -12.05 6.09 8.58
CA GLN A 156 -11.53 7.08 9.52
C GLN A 156 -12.20 8.44 9.31
N ARG A 157 -12.30 8.93 8.07
CA ARG A 157 -13.00 10.19 7.76
C ARG A 157 -14.46 10.19 8.22
N LYS A 158 -15.16 9.05 8.11
CA LYS A 158 -16.52 8.89 8.64
C LYS A 158 -16.57 9.03 10.17
N GLN A 159 -15.50 8.73 10.89
CA GLN A 159 -15.44 8.90 12.36
C GLN A 159 -14.86 10.24 12.82
N THR A 160 -13.95 10.85 12.07
CA THR A 160 -13.22 12.06 12.48
C THR A 160 -13.75 13.35 11.87
N GLY A 161 -14.74 13.29 10.97
CA GLY A 161 -15.38 14.49 10.40
C GLY A 161 -16.12 15.32 11.45
N ASN A 162 -16.60 16.51 11.06
CA ASN A 162 -17.48 17.34 11.89
C ASN A 162 -18.85 16.68 12.09
N LEU A 163 -19.64 17.08 13.10
CA LEU A 163 -21.01 16.56 13.35
C LEU A 163 -21.95 16.57 12.13
N ALA A 164 -21.67 17.38 11.10
CA ALA A 164 -22.42 17.38 9.84
C ALA A 164 -22.09 16.20 8.91
N THR A 165 -20.95 15.54 9.07
CA THR A 165 -20.47 14.41 8.24
C THR A 165 -20.14 13.15 9.03
N LYS A 166 -19.81 13.29 10.31
CA LYS A 166 -19.46 12.23 11.27
C LYS A 166 -20.57 11.21 11.46
N SER A 167 -20.20 9.96 11.65
CA SER A 167 -21.11 8.91 12.10
C SER A 167 -21.77 9.33 13.42
N LEU A 168 -23.11 9.36 13.43
CA LEU A 168 -23.91 9.70 14.60
C LEU A 168 -24.13 8.49 15.50
N THR A 169 -23.78 7.30 15.02
CA THR A 169 -23.90 6.02 15.70
C THR A 169 -23.28 6.06 17.10
N PRO A 170 -22.00 6.49 17.32
CA PRO A 170 -21.40 6.56 18.66
C PRO A 170 -21.90 7.71 19.55
N ILE A 171 -22.63 8.68 19.00
CA ILE A 171 -22.97 9.94 19.69
C ILE A 171 -24.42 9.93 20.20
N VAL A 172 -25.32 9.32 19.42
CA VAL A 172 -26.76 9.33 19.72
C VAL A 172 -27.09 8.22 20.71
N LYS A 173 -27.50 8.61 21.92
CA LYS A 173 -28.00 7.66 22.91
C LYS A 173 -29.38 7.14 22.48
N PRO A 174 -29.64 5.81 22.57
CA PRO A 174 -30.93 5.23 22.18
C PRO A 174 -32.12 5.82 22.93
N SER A 175 -31.88 6.30 24.16
CA SER A 175 -32.89 6.94 25.02
C SER A 175 -33.41 8.29 24.51
N LEU A 176 -32.70 8.93 23.57
CA LEU A 176 -33.08 10.22 23.00
C LEU A 176 -33.95 10.07 21.74
N LEU A 177 -34.10 8.85 21.24
CA LEU A 177 -34.85 8.56 20.03
C LEU A 177 -36.21 7.98 20.41
N VAL A 178 -37.26 8.51 19.78
CA VAL A 178 -38.59 7.92 19.84
C VAL A 178 -38.56 6.65 18.99
N GLN A 179 -38.56 5.49 19.66
CA GLN A 179 -38.62 4.17 19.02
C GLN A 179 -40.09 3.75 18.87
N ASP A 180 -40.43 3.12 17.75
CA ASP A 180 -41.72 2.46 17.50
C ASP A 180 -43.00 3.31 17.66
N SER A 181 -42.92 4.63 17.41
CA SER A 181 -44.12 5.47 17.30
C SER A 181 -44.72 5.42 15.90
N GLU A 182 -46.03 5.24 15.79
CA GLU A 182 -46.74 5.30 14.51
C GLU A 182 -46.70 6.70 13.89
N TYR A 183 -46.80 7.74 14.71
CA TYR A 183 -47.03 9.12 14.27
C TYR A 183 -45.84 10.07 14.49
N LEU A 184 -44.92 9.74 15.39
CA LEU A 184 -43.77 10.58 15.74
C LEU A 184 -42.46 10.01 15.20
N GLU A 185 -41.54 10.90 14.88
CA GLU A 185 -40.14 10.57 14.59
C GLU A 185 -39.20 11.62 15.17
N THR A 186 -37.99 11.18 15.53
CA THR A 186 -36.93 12.07 16.00
C THR A 186 -36.02 12.43 14.84
N ASN A 187 -35.93 13.73 14.54
CA ASN A 187 -35.05 14.29 13.53
C ASN A 187 -33.81 14.89 14.20
N LEU A 188 -32.63 14.50 13.71
CA LEU A 188 -31.36 15.05 14.18
C LEU A 188 -30.95 16.20 13.25
N ILE A 189 -30.59 17.35 13.84
CA ILE A 189 -30.24 18.55 13.09
C ILE A 189 -28.90 19.07 13.58
N ALA A 190 -27.93 19.15 12.68
CA ALA A 190 -26.66 19.82 12.92
C ALA A 190 -26.83 21.32 12.62
N VAL A 191 -26.71 22.14 13.66
CA VAL A 191 -26.88 23.59 13.62
C VAL A 191 -25.52 24.24 13.87
N PRO A 192 -25.09 25.23 13.06
CA PRO A 192 -23.87 25.99 13.36
C PRO A 192 -23.92 26.58 14.77
N SER A 193 -22.82 26.49 15.53
CA SER A 193 -22.77 26.95 16.93
C SER A 193 -23.17 28.43 17.10
N ILE A 194 -22.92 29.24 16.07
CA ILE A 194 -23.33 30.67 16.00
C ILE A 194 -24.86 30.80 15.98
N ALA A 195 -25.57 29.91 15.28
CA ALA A 195 -27.01 29.95 15.09
C ALA A 195 -27.79 29.17 16.19
N LYS A 196 -27.11 28.69 17.24
CA LYS A 196 -27.71 27.89 18.32
C LYS A 196 -28.89 28.60 19.00
N LYS A 197 -28.75 29.89 19.30
CA LYS A 197 -29.80 30.67 19.99
C LYS A 197 -31.01 30.91 19.08
N ASP A 198 -30.77 31.12 17.79
CA ASP A 198 -31.84 31.37 16.82
C ASP A 198 -32.63 30.10 16.53
N PHE A 199 -31.93 28.95 16.48
CA PHE A 199 -32.55 27.64 16.38
C PHE A 199 -33.55 27.40 17.52
N LEU A 200 -33.12 27.55 18.78
CA LEU A 200 -33.97 27.30 19.95
C LEU A 200 -35.20 28.22 20.02
N LYS A 201 -35.15 29.40 19.41
CA LYS A 201 -36.31 30.31 19.34
C LYS A 201 -37.27 29.99 18.20
N THR A 202 -36.75 29.47 17.09
CA THR A 202 -37.50 29.42 15.82
C THR A 202 -37.99 28.00 15.48
N TYR A 203 -37.35 26.94 16.02
CA TYR A 203 -37.66 25.55 15.64
C TYR A 203 -39.13 25.15 15.88
N GLU A 204 -39.80 25.75 16.87
CA GLU A 204 -41.20 25.43 17.23
C GLU A 204 -42.21 25.98 16.22
N THR A 205 -41.90 27.08 15.53
CA THR A 205 -42.80 27.74 14.57
C THR A 205 -42.48 27.42 13.11
N LEU A 206 -41.41 26.66 12.88
CA LEU A 206 -40.91 26.35 11.54
C LEU A 206 -41.89 25.49 10.74
N ALA A 207 -42.49 24.48 11.35
CA ALA A 207 -43.47 23.62 10.69
C ALA A 207 -44.67 23.34 11.60
N PRO A 208 -45.85 23.06 11.03
CA PRO A 208 -46.97 22.57 11.81
C PRO A 208 -46.62 21.22 12.43
N MET A 209 -47.16 20.95 13.63
CA MET A 209 -46.97 19.66 14.33
C MET A 209 -45.51 19.36 14.73
N VAL A 210 -44.74 20.38 15.11
CA VAL A 210 -43.49 20.22 15.86
C VAL A 210 -43.82 20.14 17.35
N VAL A 211 -43.21 19.21 18.09
CA VAL A 211 -43.44 19.09 19.54
C VAL A 211 -42.68 20.20 20.28
N PRO A 212 -43.35 21.13 20.98
CA PRO A 212 -42.68 22.20 21.73
C PRO A 212 -41.81 21.63 22.85
N ARG A 213 -40.71 22.31 23.18
CA ARG A 213 -39.71 21.89 24.19
C ARG A 213 -39.14 20.47 23.98
N SER A 214 -39.24 19.91 22.78
CA SER A 214 -38.67 18.59 22.46
C SER A 214 -37.20 18.64 22.05
N SER A 215 -36.61 19.84 21.92
CA SER A 215 -35.21 19.99 21.52
C SER A 215 -34.26 19.55 22.64
N VAL A 216 -33.45 18.53 22.35
CA VAL A 216 -32.39 18.04 23.26
C VAL A 216 -31.04 18.17 22.58
N GLN A 217 -30.08 18.80 23.25
CA GLN A 217 -28.70 18.86 22.77
C GLN A 217 -28.05 17.48 22.96
N VAL A 218 -27.62 16.86 21.86
CA VAL A 218 -26.98 15.54 21.87
C VAL A 218 -25.46 15.67 21.99
N ALA A 219 -24.87 16.55 21.16
CA ALA A 219 -23.43 16.77 21.11
C ALA A 219 -23.10 18.16 20.58
N GLN A 220 -21.86 18.58 20.81
CA GLN A 220 -21.33 19.86 20.35
C GLN A 220 -19.87 19.68 19.95
N ASP A 221 -19.54 20.13 18.74
CA ASP A 221 -18.19 20.30 18.21
C ASP A 221 -17.86 21.81 18.16
N ASP A 222 -16.67 22.17 17.67
CA ASP A 222 -16.23 23.56 17.51
C ASP A 222 -17.12 24.37 16.55
N GLU A 223 -17.61 23.74 15.48
CA GLU A 223 -18.40 24.42 14.44
C GLU A 223 -19.92 24.19 14.55
N PHE A 224 -20.36 23.02 15.04
CA PHE A 224 -21.76 22.58 15.00
C PHE A 224 -22.23 22.04 16.34
N THR A 225 -23.51 22.26 16.65
CA THR A 225 -24.25 21.63 17.76
C THR A 225 -25.33 20.73 17.18
N LEU A 226 -25.40 19.48 17.63
CA LEU A 226 -26.40 18.50 17.22
C LEU A 226 -27.59 18.54 18.16
N PHE A 227 -28.78 18.78 17.61
CA PHE A 227 -30.05 18.73 18.33
C PHE A 227 -30.90 17.55 17.87
N ALA A 228 -31.56 16.90 18.81
CA ALA A 228 -32.65 15.97 18.56
C ALA A 228 -33.97 16.71 18.76
N VAL A 229 -34.84 16.71 17.74
CA VAL A 229 -36.17 17.32 17.78
C VAL A 229 -37.20 16.26 17.41
N THR A 230 -38.33 16.24 18.12
CA THR A 230 -39.41 15.31 17.81
C THR A 230 -40.47 16.00 16.97
N THR A 231 -40.81 15.41 15.83
CA THR A 231 -41.79 15.93 14.88
C THR A 231 -42.76 14.83 14.46
N PHE A 232 -43.95 15.20 14.00
CA PHE A 232 -44.86 14.24 13.39
C PHE A 232 -44.35 13.81 12.01
N LYS A 233 -44.44 12.51 11.69
CA LYS A 233 -43.98 11.94 10.41
C LYS A 233 -44.61 12.64 9.19
N LYS A 234 -45.86 13.08 9.33
CA LYS A 234 -46.60 13.77 8.26
C LYS A 234 -45.96 15.10 7.85
N THR A 235 -45.42 15.84 8.81
CA THR A 235 -44.84 17.19 8.58
C THR A 235 -43.32 17.21 8.66
N ALA A 236 -42.70 16.05 8.93
CA ALA A 236 -41.26 15.93 9.00
C ALA A 236 -40.54 16.38 7.72
N ALA A 237 -41.04 16.00 6.54
CA ALA A 237 -40.43 16.41 5.27
C ALA A 237 -40.43 17.94 5.10
N GLU A 238 -41.52 18.62 5.47
CA GLU A 238 -41.64 20.08 5.44
C GLU A 238 -40.69 20.73 6.45
N PHE A 239 -40.60 20.18 7.66
CA PHE A 239 -39.68 20.64 8.68
C PHE A 239 -38.21 20.53 8.22
N LEU A 240 -37.82 19.39 7.63
CA LEU A 240 -36.47 19.19 7.12
C LEU A 240 -36.13 20.14 5.96
N GLN A 241 -37.09 20.43 5.09
CA GLN A 241 -36.91 21.40 4.00
C GLN A 241 -36.64 22.80 4.56
N LYS A 242 -37.47 23.28 5.48
CA LYS A 242 -37.29 24.60 6.08
C LYS A 242 -36.03 24.70 6.94
N CYS A 243 -35.60 23.61 7.57
CA CYS A 243 -34.29 23.55 8.23
C CYS A 243 -33.14 23.78 7.24
N ARG A 244 -33.22 23.24 6.02
CA ARG A 244 -32.21 23.47 4.97
C ARG A 244 -32.22 24.91 4.47
N GLU A 245 -33.39 25.53 4.37
CA GLU A 245 -33.52 26.96 4.00
C GLU A 245 -32.82 27.87 5.03
N GLN A 246 -32.87 27.51 6.31
CA GLN A 246 -32.17 28.20 7.40
C GLN A 246 -30.68 27.82 7.51
N LYS A 247 -30.12 27.11 6.52
CA LYS A 247 -28.74 26.59 6.50
C LYS A 247 -28.40 25.61 7.63
N TRP A 248 -29.40 24.97 8.22
CA TRP A 248 -29.18 23.87 9.15
C TRP A 248 -29.11 22.57 8.36
N THR A 249 -28.33 21.61 8.84
CA THR A 249 -28.10 20.35 8.13
C THR A 249 -28.86 19.22 8.81
N PRO A 250 -30.00 18.77 8.27
CA PRO A 250 -30.66 17.56 8.73
C PRO A 250 -29.77 16.33 8.55
N ARG A 251 -29.70 15.50 9.58
CA ARG A 251 -28.99 14.23 9.56
C ARG A 251 -30.01 13.10 9.70
N GLN A 252 -30.20 12.35 8.61
CA GLN A 252 -31.01 11.15 8.65
C GLN A 252 -30.24 10.08 9.43
N TYR A 253 -30.78 9.68 10.58
CA TYR A 253 -30.23 8.61 11.39
C TYR A 253 -31.38 7.74 11.89
N LYS A 254 -31.36 6.47 11.50
CA LYS A 254 -32.22 5.45 12.08
C LYS A 254 -31.36 4.62 13.00
N TYR A 255 -31.76 4.55 14.26
CA TYR A 255 -31.07 3.70 15.21
C TYR A 255 -31.26 2.23 14.83
N VAL A 256 -30.14 1.53 14.69
CA VAL A 256 -30.09 0.08 14.52
C VAL A 256 -29.38 -0.45 15.76
N GLN A 257 -30.03 -1.36 16.50
CA GLN A 257 -29.42 -2.02 17.65
C GLN A 257 -28.14 -2.75 17.20
N GLY A 258 -27.03 -2.50 17.89
CA GLY A 258 -25.72 -3.10 17.56
C GLY A 258 -24.90 -2.36 16.50
N GLY A 259 -25.43 -1.32 15.84
CA GLY A 259 -24.71 -0.59 14.78
C GLY A 259 -23.39 0.07 15.26
N GLN A 260 -23.31 0.49 16.53
CA GLN A 260 -22.06 1.00 17.12
C GLN A 260 -20.98 -0.08 17.21
N GLU A 261 -21.38 -1.27 17.64
CA GLU A 261 -20.48 -2.40 17.82
C GLU A 261 -20.06 -2.98 16.48
N GLU A 262 -20.96 -2.99 15.50
CA GLU A 262 -20.68 -3.34 14.12
C GLU A 262 -19.70 -2.36 13.46
N GLU A 263 -19.93 -1.04 13.53
CA GLU A 263 -18.99 -0.03 13.01
C GLU A 263 -17.60 -0.14 13.65
N LYS A 264 -17.54 -0.36 14.97
CA LYS A 264 -16.28 -0.55 15.69
C LYS A 264 -15.59 -1.83 15.26
N ARG A 265 -16.34 -2.94 15.14
CA ARG A 265 -15.82 -4.24 14.71
C ARG A 265 -15.34 -4.20 13.26
N GLU A 266 -16.03 -3.49 12.38
CA GLU A 266 -15.59 -3.27 11.01
C GLU A 266 -14.29 -2.49 10.96
N LEU A 267 -14.16 -1.42 11.75
CA LEU A 267 -12.93 -0.64 11.80
C LEU A 267 -11.76 -1.46 12.36
N GLU A 268 -11.97 -2.22 13.42
CA GLU A 268 -10.96 -3.12 13.97
C GLU A 268 -10.59 -4.24 12.98
N ARG A 269 -11.56 -4.76 12.22
CA ARG A 269 -11.31 -5.76 11.17
C ARG A 269 -10.44 -5.18 10.07
N ILE A 270 -10.80 -4.00 9.54
CA ILE A 270 -10.04 -3.34 8.48
C ILE A 270 -8.66 -2.91 8.98
N ALA A 271 -8.52 -2.47 10.23
CA ALA A 271 -7.21 -2.14 10.81
C ALA A 271 -6.31 -3.38 10.97
N LYS A 272 -6.86 -4.53 11.35
CA LYS A 272 -6.12 -5.80 11.41
C LYS A 272 -5.74 -6.28 10.02
N GLU A 273 -6.65 -6.15 9.05
CA GLU A 273 -6.42 -6.51 7.66
C GLU A 273 -5.33 -5.64 7.03
N GLU A 274 -5.38 -4.32 7.23
CA GLU A 274 -4.35 -3.38 6.77
C GLU A 274 -2.98 -3.78 7.29
N ARG A 275 -2.84 -4.03 8.59
CA ARG A 275 -1.58 -4.50 9.18
C ARG A 275 -1.14 -5.82 8.56
N LYS A 276 -2.04 -6.79 8.41
CA LYS A 276 -1.69 -8.09 7.84
C LYS A 276 -1.18 -7.94 6.40
N VAL A 277 -1.91 -7.20 5.57
CA VAL A 277 -1.56 -6.94 4.16
C VAL A 277 -0.27 -6.14 4.07
N PHE A 278 -0.03 -5.19 4.98
CA PHE A 278 1.23 -4.45 5.08
C PHE A 278 2.42 -5.38 5.31
N HIS A 279 2.35 -6.28 6.30
CA HIS A 279 3.44 -7.23 6.58
C HIS A 279 3.65 -8.22 5.43
N GLU A 280 2.57 -8.69 4.81
CA GLU A 280 2.66 -9.56 3.63
C GLU A 280 3.30 -8.84 2.44
N ALA A 281 2.91 -7.59 2.16
CA ALA A 281 3.46 -6.76 1.10
C ALA A 281 4.94 -6.44 1.35
N LEU A 282 5.33 -6.17 2.60
CA LEU A 282 6.72 -5.95 2.98
C LEU A 282 7.57 -7.21 2.77
N ARG A 283 7.06 -8.38 3.18
CA ARG A 283 7.75 -9.65 2.99
C ARG A 283 7.89 -10.00 1.51
N LEU A 284 6.85 -9.80 0.72
CA LEU A 284 6.86 -10.07 -0.72
C LEU A 284 7.69 -9.06 -1.49
N GLY A 285 7.68 -7.79 -1.11
CA GLY A 285 8.58 -6.78 -1.68
C GLY A 285 10.05 -7.09 -1.40
N ARG A 286 10.38 -7.52 -0.16
CA ARG A 286 11.73 -7.98 0.20
C ARG A 286 12.16 -9.21 -0.59
N THR A 287 11.29 -10.23 -0.64
CA THR A 287 11.59 -11.47 -1.35
C THR A 287 11.71 -11.21 -2.85
N GLY A 288 10.77 -10.46 -3.42
CA GLY A 288 10.78 -10.05 -4.83
C GLY A 288 12.02 -9.25 -5.20
N TRP A 289 12.44 -8.29 -4.36
CA TRP A 289 13.71 -7.57 -4.56
C TRP A 289 14.91 -8.51 -4.55
N SER A 290 15.03 -9.35 -3.52
CA SER A 290 16.12 -10.33 -3.39
C SER A 290 16.18 -11.26 -4.61
N GLU A 291 15.02 -11.76 -5.03
CA GLU A 291 14.86 -12.68 -6.16
C GLU A 291 15.13 -12.02 -7.52
N SER A 292 14.71 -10.79 -7.73
CA SER A 292 15.00 -10.04 -8.95
C SER A 292 16.49 -9.66 -9.03
N VAL A 293 17.11 -9.31 -7.90
CA VAL A 293 18.55 -9.01 -7.85
C VAL A 293 19.38 -10.28 -8.10
N MET A 294 19.03 -11.43 -7.51
CA MET A 294 19.73 -12.69 -7.82
C MET A 294 19.73 -12.99 -9.32
N ARG A 295 18.56 -12.88 -9.96
CA ARG A 295 18.40 -13.13 -11.38
C ARG A 295 19.13 -12.13 -12.26
N TYR A 296 19.25 -10.87 -11.83
CA TYR A 296 20.05 -9.88 -12.53
C TYR A 296 21.54 -10.28 -12.59
N TRP A 297 22.04 -10.96 -11.57
CA TRP A 297 23.43 -11.43 -11.51
C TRP A 297 23.62 -12.86 -12.03
N GLU A 298 22.56 -13.66 -12.13
CA GLU A 298 22.56 -14.97 -12.79
C GLU A 298 22.34 -14.87 -14.31
N TYR A 299 22.31 -13.64 -14.84
CA TYR A 299 22.31 -13.31 -16.26
C TYR A 299 23.69 -13.54 -16.90
#